data_AF-A0A8X6QHH8-F1
#
_entry.id   AF-A0A8X6QHH8-F1
#
_cell.length_a   1.000
_cell.length_b   1.000
_cell.length_c   1.000
_cell.angle_alpha   90.00
_cell.angle_beta   90.00
_cell.angle_gamma   90.00
#
_symmetry.space_group_name_H-M   'P 1'
#
loop_
_entity.id
_entity.type
_entity.pdbx_description
1 polymer ?
#
loop_
_entity_poly.entity_id
_entity_poly.type
_entity_poly.pdbx_seq_one_letter_code
_entity_poly.pdbx_strand_id
1 'polypeptide(L)'
;MNPPSRNNPTGNNLLRFSQNYGVGIIAPNKPTYYPVNQHYQPSTIGLGLAKGTQNISVSTSEGLTSDHNPVSWACITISHILKTKFS
;
A
#
# COMPACT_ATOMS: atom_id res chain seq x y z
N MET A 1 21.55 3.26 10.07
CA MET A 1 20.62 3.15 8.92
C MET A 1 20.55 1.69 8.53
N ASN A 2 19.37 1.05 8.61
CA ASN A 2 19.20 -0.30 8.08
C ASN A 2 19.18 -0.21 6.55
N PRO A 3 19.89 -1.09 5.82
CA PRO A 3 19.90 -1.05 4.36
C PRO A 3 18.47 -1.27 3.84
N PRO A 4 18.05 -0.61 2.74
CA PRO A 4 16.77 -0.90 2.13
C PRO A 4 16.76 -2.38 1.76
N SER A 5 15.76 -3.13 2.23
CA SER A 5 15.56 -4.53 1.87
C SER A 5 15.57 -4.63 0.35
N ARG A 6 16.53 -5.37 -0.20
CA ARG A 6 16.70 -5.50 -1.65
C ARG A 6 15.43 -6.13 -2.22
N ASN A 7 14.70 -5.42 -3.07
CA ASN A 7 13.53 -5.97 -3.75
C ASN A 7 13.90 -7.23 -4.53
N ASN A 8 13.07 -8.27 -4.45
CA ASN A 8 13.21 -9.44 -5.29
C ASN A 8 12.91 -9.08 -6.77
N PRO A 9 13.21 -9.97 -7.74
CA PRO A 9 12.97 -9.70 -9.16
C PRO A 9 11.52 -9.29 -9.47
N THR A 10 10.53 -9.91 -8.81
CA THR A 10 9.11 -9.58 -8.96
C THR A 10 8.80 -8.16 -8.51
N GLY A 11 9.34 -7.73 -7.38
CA GLY A 11 9.21 -6.36 -6.87
C GLY A 11 9.84 -5.33 -7.81
N ASN A 12 10.99 -5.66 -8.41
CA ASN A 12 11.61 -4.80 -9.42
C ASN A 12 10.77 -4.69 -10.69
N ASN A 13 10.12 -5.77 -11.12
CA ASN A 13 9.21 -5.73 -12.27
C ASN A 13 7.95 -4.88 -11.97
N LEU A 14 7.39 -5.00 -10.76
CA LEU A 14 6.27 -4.16 -10.33
C LEU A 14 6.65 -2.68 -10.28
N LEU A 15 7.85 -2.35 -9.79
CA LEU A 15 8.35 -0.98 -9.78
C LEU A 15 8.49 -0.42 -11.20
N ARG A 16 9.03 -1.21 -12.14
CA ARG A 16 9.12 -0.81 -13.56
C ARG A 16 7.74 -0.59 -14.18
N PHE A 17 6.79 -1.46 -13.89
CA PHE A 17 5.39 -1.28 -14.33
C PHE A 17 4.81 0.03 -13.78
N SER A 18 4.97 0.29 -12.49
CA SER A 18 4.53 1.53 -11.84
C SER A 18 5.08 2.78 -12.54
N GLN A 19 6.38 2.79 -12.85
CA GLN A 19 7.04 3.88 -13.55
C GLN A 19 6.55 4.05 -14.99
N ASN A 20 6.42 2.95 -15.74
CA ASN A 20 6.03 2.99 -17.16
C ASN A 20 4.58 3.47 -17.38
N TYR A 21 3.68 3.16 -16.45
CA TYR A 21 2.24 3.45 -16.61
C TYR A 21 1.74 4.62 -15.73
N GLY A 22 2.65 5.24 -14.96
CA GLY A 22 2.34 6.34 -14.07
C GLY A 22 1.33 5.96 -12.99
N VAL A 23 1.48 4.79 -12.39
CA VAL A 23 0.64 4.32 -11.27
C VAL A 23 1.47 4.26 -10.00
N GLY A 24 0.93 4.76 -8.89
CA GLY A 24 1.57 4.69 -7.58
C GLY A 24 1.42 3.30 -6.96
N ILE A 25 2.48 2.82 -6.30
CA ILE A 25 2.43 1.65 -5.42
C ILE A 25 2.15 2.16 -4.01
N ILE A 26 1.09 1.66 -3.39
CA ILE A 26 0.68 2.08 -2.06
C ILE A 26 0.69 0.87 -1.14
N ALA A 27 1.45 0.93 -0.07
CA ALA A 27 1.60 -0.16 0.88
C ALA A 27 1.66 0.38 2.32
N PRO A 28 1.23 -0.41 3.31
CA PRO A 28 1.46 -0.07 4.71
C PRO A 28 2.96 -0.11 5.04
N ASN A 29 3.37 0.63 6.06
CA ASN A 29 4.76 0.68 6.54
C ASN A 29 5.13 -0.51 7.44
N LYS A 30 4.24 -1.50 7.56
CA LYS A 30 4.43 -2.73 8.34
C LYS A 30 4.31 -3.96 7.43
N PRO A 31 4.90 -5.10 7.82
CA PRO A 31 4.67 -6.36 7.12
C PRO A 31 3.18 -6.73 7.10
N THR A 32 2.76 -7.32 5.99
CA THR A 32 1.38 -7.79 5.78
C THR A 32 1.33 -9.31 5.67
N TYR A 33 2.48 -9.96 5.55
CA TYR A 33 2.63 -11.40 5.46
C TYR A 33 3.63 -11.87 6.51
N TYR A 34 3.21 -12.87 7.28
CA TYR A 34 3.92 -13.44 8.42
C TYR A 34 3.99 -14.96 8.20
N PRO A 35 5.07 -15.46 7.57
CA PRO A 35 5.17 -16.87 7.21
C PRO A 35 5.18 -17.75 8.46
N VAL A 36 4.48 -18.89 8.38
CA VAL A 36 4.45 -19.90 9.46
C VAL A 36 5.85 -20.50 9.68
N ASN A 37 6.61 -20.65 8.61
CA ASN A 37 7.98 -21.14 8.67
C ASN A 37 8.93 -20.00 9.08
N GLN A 38 9.55 -20.16 10.25
CA GLN A 38 10.43 -19.18 10.90
C GLN A 38 11.73 -18.88 10.13
N HIS A 39 12.09 -19.68 9.13
CA HIS A 39 13.22 -19.40 8.24
C HIS A 39 12.94 -18.25 7.26
N TYR A 40 11.67 -17.89 7.07
CA TYR A 40 11.27 -16.76 6.23
C TYR A 40 10.98 -15.53 7.09
N GLN A 41 11.39 -14.37 6.60
CA GLN A 41 11.13 -13.10 7.28
C GLN A 41 9.75 -12.55 6.90
N PRO A 42 9.04 -11.88 7.82
CA PRO A 42 7.85 -11.11 7.49
C PRO A 42 8.12 -10.12 6.36
N SER A 43 7.13 -9.94 5.48
CA SER A 43 7.27 -9.06 4.31
C SER A 43 5.99 -8.28 4.01
N THR A 44 6.15 -7.15 3.32
CA THR A 44 5.03 -6.33 2.85
C THR A 44 4.73 -6.71 1.40
N ILE A 45 3.70 -7.54 1.22
CA ILE A 45 3.23 -8.00 -0.10
C ILE A 45 1.75 -7.68 -0.34
N GLY A 46 1.03 -7.26 0.70
CA GLY A 46 -0.29 -6.64 0.63
C GLY A 46 -0.13 -5.18 0.25
N LEU A 47 -0.33 -4.89 -1.03
CA LEU A 47 -0.11 -3.58 -1.63
C LEU A 47 -1.21 -3.28 -2.65
N GLY A 48 -1.46 -1.99 -2.87
CA GLY A 48 -2.42 -1.49 -3.84
C GLY A 48 -1.73 -0.71 -4.95
N LEU A 49 -2.40 -0.61 -6.11
CA LEU A 49 -1.99 0.25 -7.22
C LEU A 49 -3.03 1.35 -7.39
N ALA A 50 -2.58 2.60 -7.51
CA ALA A 50 -3.47 3.75 -7.67
C ALA A 50 -3.01 4.67 -8.80
N LYS A 51 -3.99 5.24 -9.52
CA LYS A 51 -3.76 6.25 -10.54
C LYS A 51 -4.59 7.49 -10.21
N GLY A 52 -3.98 8.68 -10.31
CA GLY A 52 -4.70 9.95 -10.20
C GLY A 52 -5.19 10.37 -8.80
N THR A 53 -4.96 9.58 -7.74
CA THR A 53 -5.35 9.93 -6.36
C THR A 53 -4.11 10.04 -5.48
N GLN A 54 -3.95 11.18 -4.79
CA GLN A 54 -2.84 11.41 -3.85
C GLN A 54 -3.22 11.22 -2.37
N ASN A 55 -4.52 11.18 -2.05
CA ASN A 55 -5.00 11.10 -0.67
C ASN A 55 -5.57 9.72 -0.34
N ILE A 56 -4.69 8.71 -0.23
CA ILE A 56 -5.07 7.37 0.21
C ILE A 56 -4.42 7.11 1.56
N SER A 57 -5.25 6.89 2.59
CA SER A 57 -4.79 6.38 3.87
C SER A 57 -4.73 4.86 3.83
N VAL A 58 -3.66 4.28 4.39
CA VAL A 58 -3.44 2.83 4.44
C VAL A 58 -3.24 2.39 5.87
N SER A 59 -3.92 1.31 6.23
CA SER A 59 -3.81 0.69 7.56
C SER A 59 -3.85 -0.82 7.45
N THR A 60 -3.37 -1.47 8.51
CA THR A 60 -3.41 -2.93 8.67
C THR A 60 -4.11 -3.27 9.97
N SER A 61 -4.90 -4.34 9.98
CA SER A 61 -5.45 -4.92 11.21
C SER A 61 -4.72 -6.21 11.58
N GLU A 62 -4.56 -6.44 12.89
CA GLU A 62 -3.97 -7.65 13.45
C GLU A 62 -5.09 -8.52 14.05
N GLY A 63 -4.82 -9.81 14.27
CA GLY A 63 -5.73 -10.69 15.01
C GLY A 63 -6.64 -11.59 14.16
N LEU A 64 -6.29 -11.82 12.89
CA LEU A 64 -6.89 -12.89 12.09
C LEU A 64 -6.07 -14.19 12.17
N THR A 65 -6.70 -15.32 11.88
CA THR A 65 -6.05 -16.65 11.84
C THR A 65 -5.24 -16.89 10.56
N SER A 66 -5.14 -15.91 9.68
CA SER A 66 -4.35 -15.99 8.44
C SER A 66 -2.91 -15.57 8.70
N ASP A 67 -1.99 -16.13 7.91
CA ASP A 67 -0.61 -15.64 7.75
C ASP A 67 -0.53 -14.26 7.07
N HIS A 68 -1.67 -13.69 6.67
CA HIS A 68 -1.78 -12.32 6.18
C HIS A 68 -2.58 -11.42 7.13
N ASN A 69 -2.02 -10.23 7.39
CA ASN A 69 -2.78 -9.14 8.00
C ASN A 69 -3.59 -8.42 6.91
N PRO A 70 -4.91 -8.21 7.10
CA PRO A 70 -5.71 -7.43 6.18
C PRO A 70 -5.15 -6.02 5.99
N VAL A 71 -5.25 -5.53 4.76
CA VAL A 71 -4.89 -4.16 4.40
C VAL A 71 -6.17 -3.41 4.05
N SER A 72 -6.35 -2.24 4.65
CA SER A 72 -7.48 -1.35 4.41
C SER A 72 -6.99 -0.06 3.76
N TRP A 73 -7.65 0.35 2.69
CA TRP A 73 -7.38 1.60 1.97
C TRP A 73 -8.59 2.52 2.04
N ALA A 74 -8.38 3.76 2.46
CA ALA A 74 -9.41 4.80 2.47
C ALA A 74 -9.01 5.92 1.53
N CYS A 75 -9.83 6.15 0.50
CA CYS A 75 -9.69 7.31 -0.39
C CYS A 75 -10.34 8.53 0.28
N ILE A 76 -9.55 9.58 0.50
CA ILE A 76 -10.03 10.82 1.11
C ILE A 76 -10.32 11.81 -0.02
N THR A 77 -11.60 11.96 -0.33
CA THR A 77 -12.07 12.99 -1.26
C THR A 77 -12.32 14.28 -0.50
N ILE A 78 -11.60 15.34 -0.85
CA ILE A 78 -11.94 16.70 -0.39
C ILE A 78 -13.00 17.23 -1.35
N SER A 79 -14.27 17.13 -0.95
CA SER A 79 -15.35 17.81 -1.65
C SER A 79 -15.29 19.30 -1.30
N HIS A 80 -14.86 20.15 -2.23
CA HIS A 80 -15.11 21.57 -2.11
C HIS A 80 -16.63 21.78 -2.19
N ILE A 81 -17.27 22.07 -1.06
CA ILE A 81 -18.62 22.63 -1.06
C ILE A 81 -18.48 24.04 -1.63
N LEU A 82 -18.76 24.18 -2.93
CA LEU A 82 -18.98 25.48 -3.54
C LEU A 82 -20.19 26.09 -2.85
N LYS A 83 -19.96 26.95 -1.86
CA LYS A 83 -20.97 27.89 -1.37
C LYS A 83 -21.21 28.90 -2.48
N THR A 84 -22.06 28.54 -3.45
CA THR A 84 -22.65 29.53 -4.35
C THR A 84 -23.54 30.43 -3.49
N LYS A 85 -23.02 31.61 -3.13
CA LYS A 85 -23.87 32.71 -2.68
C LYS A 85 -24.73 33.11 -3.88
N PHE A 86 -26.02 32.80 -3.83
CA PHE A 86 -27.00 33.52 -4.63
C PHE A 86 -27.05 34.94 -4.08
N SER A 87 -26.75 35.91 -4.93
CA SER A 87 -26.93 37.36 -4.70
C SER A 87 -27.59 37.91 -5.95
#